data_AF-A0A7W1AYD6-F1
#
_entry.id   AF-A0A7W1AYD6-F1
#
_cell.length_a   1.000
_cell.length_b   1.000
_cell.length_c   1.000
_cell.angle_alpha   90.00
_cell.angle_beta   90.00
_cell.angle_gamma   90.00
#
_symmetry.space_group_name_H-M   'P 1'
#
loop_
_entity.id
_entity.type
_entity.pdbx_description
1 polymer ?
#
loop_
_entity_poly.entity_id
_entity_poly.type
_entity_poly.pdbx_seq_one_letter_code
_entity_poly.pdbx_strand_id
1 'polypeptide(L)'
;MLIYDTKADEMAVHAGTKGEIKLYLTCLGDRLFGDPGYFPAGDKFTLQPLVEKGQESLLCEDIDGLEAIRLVELRQFWGGAEKEMEIRKASDLFSALGRRGAALGPGGRLVAAAFKLKFAGFPKERSVLIRPPANARYERNEDSEIVELWLQRRGFTLPPAVSVTNDEEAPSAVLEVA
;
A
#
# COMPACT_ATOMS: atom_id res chain seq x y z
N MET A 1 15.33 2.44 11.27
CA MET A 1 14.47 1.74 12.27
C MET A 1 13.97 0.46 11.63
N LEU A 2 13.99 -0.64 12.36
CA LEU A 2 13.54 -1.95 11.87
C LEU A 2 12.46 -2.50 12.80
N ILE A 3 11.37 -3.00 12.21
CA ILE A 3 10.25 -3.59 12.95
C ILE A 3 9.94 -4.92 12.28
N TYR A 4 9.85 -5.99 13.07
CA TYR A 4 9.38 -7.30 12.63
C TYR A 4 8.05 -7.59 13.31
N ASP A 5 7.01 -7.82 12.53
CA ASP A 5 5.69 -8.23 13.00
C ASP A 5 5.59 -9.76 12.95
N THR A 6 5.59 -10.39 14.12
CA THR A 6 5.56 -11.86 14.24
C THR A 6 4.21 -12.47 13.88
N LYS A 7 3.12 -11.69 13.87
CA LYS A 7 1.80 -12.19 13.48
C LYS A 7 1.66 -12.22 11.96
N ALA A 8 2.11 -11.15 11.30
CA ALA A 8 2.07 -11.03 9.85
C ALA A 8 3.27 -11.73 9.17
N ASP A 9 4.30 -12.09 9.93
CA ASP A 9 5.58 -12.60 9.42
C ASP A 9 6.25 -11.62 8.44
N GLU A 10 6.19 -10.33 8.79
CA GLU A 10 6.62 -9.24 7.91
C GLU A 10 7.66 -8.33 8.56
N MET A 11 8.54 -7.76 7.73
CA MET A 11 9.58 -6.84 8.17
C MET A 11 9.45 -5.46 7.52
N ALA A 12 9.34 -4.44 8.35
CA ALA A 12 9.37 -3.04 7.93
C ALA A 12 10.75 -2.43 8.21
N VAL A 13 11.37 -1.89 7.16
CA VAL A 13 12.68 -1.23 7.23
C VAL A 13 12.53 0.24 6.88
N HIS A 14 12.95 1.11 7.79
CA HIS A 14 13.15 2.53 7.53
C HIS A 14 14.63 2.82 7.29
N ALA A 15 14.98 3.08 6.02
CA ALA A 15 16.31 3.47 5.54
C ALA A 15 16.23 4.65 4.55
N GLY A 16 17.37 5.24 4.18
CA GLY A 16 17.45 6.46 3.37
C GLY A 16 17.12 6.23 1.89
N THR A 17 17.33 5.02 1.38
CA THR A 17 17.08 4.68 -0.02
C THR A 17 16.35 3.34 -0.19
N LYS A 18 15.68 3.15 -1.35
CA LYS A 18 15.08 1.86 -1.71
C LYS A 18 16.13 0.73 -1.80
N GLY A 19 17.35 1.05 -2.22
CA GLY A 19 18.45 0.10 -2.28
C GLY A 19 18.86 -0.40 -0.90
N GLU A 20 18.94 0.51 0.09
CA GLU A 20 19.20 0.14 1.48
C GLU A 20 18.06 -0.71 2.06
N ILE A 21 16.79 -0.35 1.82
CA ILE A 21 15.65 -1.16 2.25
C ILE A 21 15.77 -2.58 1.70
N LYS A 22 15.98 -2.72 0.39
CA LYS A 22 16.16 -4.04 -0.26
C LYS A 22 17.33 -4.80 0.35
N LEU A 23 18.48 -4.15 0.55
CA LEU A 23 19.66 -4.75 1.16
C LEU A 23 19.37 -5.29 2.56
N TYR A 24 18.71 -4.51 3.42
CA TYR A 24 18.36 -4.95 4.77
C TYR A 24 17.42 -6.16 4.74
N LEU A 25 16.37 -6.12 3.91
CA LEU A 25 15.40 -7.23 3.79
C LEU A 25 16.09 -8.51 3.28
N THR A 26 16.93 -8.42 2.25
CA THR A 26 17.71 -9.56 1.74
C THR A 26 18.65 -10.12 2.80
N CYS A 27 19.45 -9.26 3.46
CA CYS A 27 20.40 -9.71 4.46
C CYS A 27 19.71 -10.36 5.66
N LEU A 28 18.57 -9.81 6.11
CA LEU A 28 17.88 -10.34 7.29
C LEU A 28 17.08 -11.59 6.97
N GLY A 29 16.49 -11.69 5.78
CA GLY A 29 15.89 -12.93 5.29
C GLY A 29 16.91 -14.07 5.27
N ASP A 30 18.08 -13.83 4.67
CA ASP A 30 19.18 -14.81 4.62
C ASP A 30 19.66 -15.21 6.03
N ARG A 31 19.89 -14.23 6.92
CA ARG A 31 20.53 -14.52 8.22
C ARG A 31 19.59 -15.00 9.31
N LEU A 32 18.31 -14.67 9.24
CA LEU A 32 17.34 -15.09 10.24
C LEU A 32 16.53 -16.30 9.77
N PHE A 33 16.29 -16.44 8.47
CA PHE A 33 15.39 -17.45 7.91
C PHE A 33 16.04 -18.32 6.83
N GLY A 34 17.31 -18.06 6.47
CA GLY A 34 18.03 -18.85 5.45
C GLY A 34 17.56 -18.59 4.02
N ASP A 35 16.72 -17.57 3.80
CA ASP A 35 16.17 -17.24 2.49
C ASP A 35 16.31 -15.72 2.22
N PRO A 36 17.18 -15.28 1.29
CA PRO A 36 17.32 -13.88 0.92
C PRO A 36 16.04 -13.27 0.31
N GLY A 37 15.08 -14.09 -0.10
CA GLY A 37 13.76 -13.72 -0.58
C GLY A 37 12.66 -13.71 0.49
N TYR A 38 12.98 -14.10 1.74
CA TYR A 38 11.98 -14.27 2.80
C TYR A 38 11.12 -13.03 3.03
N PHE A 39 11.74 -11.84 2.99
CA PHE A 39 11.04 -10.56 3.08
C PHE A 39 11.03 -9.84 1.72
N PRO A 40 9.91 -9.87 0.99
CA PRO A 40 9.84 -9.26 -0.33
C PRO A 40 9.90 -7.72 -0.22
N ALA A 41 10.82 -7.10 -0.97
CA ALA A 41 10.93 -5.65 -1.08
C ALA A 41 9.85 -5.00 -1.98
N GLY A 42 8.81 -5.77 -2.32
CA GLY A 42 7.74 -5.38 -3.24
C GLY A 42 6.75 -4.39 -2.63
N ASP A 43 5.93 -3.80 -3.49
CA ASP A 43 4.84 -2.94 -3.05
C ASP A 43 3.77 -3.81 -2.36
N LYS A 44 3.49 -3.55 -1.07
CA LYS A 44 2.43 -4.22 -0.30
C LYS A 44 1.06 -3.61 -0.57
N PHE A 45 1.01 -2.29 -0.77
CA PHE A 45 -0.23 -1.54 -0.90
C PHE A 45 -0.31 -0.78 -2.23
N THR A 46 -1.52 -0.74 -2.78
CA THR A 46 -1.92 0.10 -3.91
C THR A 46 -3.12 0.97 -3.55
N LEU A 47 -3.32 2.08 -4.26
CA LEU A 47 -4.53 2.91 -4.16
C LEU A 47 -5.39 2.85 -5.42
N GLN A 48 -5.01 2.00 -6.37
CA GLN A 48 -5.66 1.85 -7.66
C GLN A 48 -7.16 1.54 -7.59
N PRO A 49 -7.68 0.76 -6.61
CA PRO A 49 -9.12 0.53 -6.49
C PRO A 49 -9.96 1.81 -6.35
N LEU A 50 -9.39 2.90 -5.80
CA LEU A 50 -10.10 4.19 -5.68
C LEU A 50 -10.43 4.79 -7.05
N VAL A 51 -9.57 4.57 -8.05
CA VAL A 51 -9.75 5.09 -9.40
C VAL A 51 -10.63 4.16 -10.22
N GLU A 52 -10.38 2.85 -10.12
CA GLU A 52 -11.06 1.85 -10.94
C GLU A 52 -12.51 1.60 -10.53
N LYS A 53 -12.78 1.58 -9.22
CA LYS A 53 -14.09 1.22 -8.66
C LYS A 53 -14.77 2.40 -7.94
N GLY A 54 -14.06 3.51 -7.74
CA GLY A 54 -14.62 4.67 -7.06
C GLY A 54 -15.14 4.33 -5.68
N GLN A 55 -16.38 4.73 -5.39
CA GLN A 55 -17.02 4.50 -4.09
C GLN A 55 -17.21 3.01 -3.78
N GLU A 56 -17.34 2.15 -4.79
CA GLU A 56 -17.51 0.69 -4.61
C GLU A 56 -16.27 0.03 -3.99
N SER A 57 -15.09 0.66 -4.11
CA SER A 57 -13.89 0.18 -3.43
C SER A 57 -13.99 0.25 -1.89
N LEU A 58 -14.98 0.96 -1.35
CA LEU A 58 -15.17 1.16 0.09
C LEU A 58 -16.24 0.27 0.72
N LEU A 59 -16.94 -0.55 -0.07
CA LEU A 59 -17.95 -1.46 0.46
C LEU A 59 -17.35 -2.33 1.58
N CYS A 60 -18.12 -2.69 2.60
CA CYS A 60 -17.66 -3.54 3.70
C CYS A 60 -18.73 -4.52 4.22
N GLU A 61 -19.83 -4.69 3.49
CA GLU A 61 -20.97 -5.52 3.90
C GLU A 61 -20.61 -7.01 4.07
N ASP A 62 -19.56 -7.47 3.39
CA ASP A 62 -18.99 -8.82 3.48
C ASP A 62 -17.90 -8.96 4.56
N ILE A 63 -17.75 -7.97 5.44
CA ILE A 63 -16.73 -7.94 6.50
C ILE A 63 -17.38 -7.74 7.85
N ASP A 64 -17.48 -8.85 8.58
CA ASP A 64 -18.04 -8.86 9.92
C ASP A 64 -17.29 -7.88 10.84
N GLY A 65 -18.05 -7.03 11.53
CA GLY A 65 -17.51 -6.02 12.45
C GLY A 65 -17.31 -4.62 11.84
N LEU A 66 -17.50 -4.44 10.53
CA LEU A 66 -17.49 -3.12 9.88
C LEU A 66 -18.89 -2.69 9.44
N GLU A 67 -19.28 -1.46 9.78
CA GLU A 67 -20.59 -0.88 9.41
C GLU A 67 -20.48 0.07 8.21
N ALA A 68 -19.40 0.87 8.13
CA ALA A 68 -19.21 1.84 7.07
C ALA A 68 -17.75 2.26 6.93
N ILE A 69 -17.35 2.62 5.71
CA ILE A 69 -16.02 3.16 5.42
C ILE A 69 -16.16 4.40 4.54
N ARG A 70 -15.42 5.45 4.86
CA ARG A 70 -15.38 6.70 4.09
C ARG A 70 -13.95 7.09 3.75
N LEU A 71 -13.72 7.50 2.51
CA LEU A 71 -12.50 8.17 2.10
C LEU A 71 -12.56 9.63 2.56
N VAL A 72 -11.60 10.06 3.37
CA VAL A 72 -11.57 11.42 3.94
C VAL A 72 -10.42 12.27 3.43
N GLU A 73 -9.36 11.65 2.92
CA GLU A 73 -8.21 12.34 2.34
C GLU A 73 -7.60 11.53 1.19
N LEU A 74 -7.26 12.20 0.09
CA LEU A 74 -6.48 11.63 -1.01
C LEU A 74 -5.35 12.58 -1.36
N ARG A 75 -4.14 12.05 -1.53
CA ARG A 75 -2.95 12.80 -1.97
C ARG A 75 -2.47 12.31 -3.32
N GLN A 76 -2.30 13.24 -4.25
CA GLN A 76 -1.80 12.99 -5.61
C GLN A 76 -0.51 13.78 -5.84
N PHE A 77 0.49 13.12 -6.39
CA PHE A 77 1.75 13.74 -6.78
C PHE A 77 1.81 13.88 -8.29
N TRP A 78 1.89 15.12 -8.78
CA TRP A 78 1.90 15.45 -10.20
C TRP A 78 3.32 15.52 -10.77
N GLY A 79 4.33 15.65 -9.92
CA GLY A 79 5.73 15.69 -10.35
C GLY A 79 6.18 17.09 -10.77
N GLY A 80 7.01 17.15 -11.80
CA GLY A 80 7.63 18.39 -12.26
C GLY A 80 8.76 18.90 -11.36
N ALA A 81 9.43 19.96 -11.82
CA ALA A 81 10.55 20.59 -11.09
C ALA A 81 10.11 21.10 -9.71
N GLU A 82 8.88 21.60 -9.62
CA GLU A 82 8.29 22.16 -8.39
C GLU A 82 7.70 21.10 -7.46
N LYS A 83 7.76 19.81 -7.83
CA LYS A 83 7.23 18.69 -7.03
C LYS A 83 5.76 18.89 -6.62
N GLU A 84 4.93 19.24 -7.61
CA GLU A 84 3.52 19.56 -7.39
C GLU A 84 2.79 18.41 -6.69
N MET A 85 2.04 18.77 -5.64
CA MET A 85 1.25 17.84 -4.83
C MET A 85 -0.12 18.42 -4.55
N GLU A 86 -1.16 17.62 -4.80
CA GLU A 86 -2.54 17.95 -4.49
C GLU A 86 -3.01 17.12 -3.30
N ILE A 87 -3.65 17.77 -2.33
CA ILE A 87 -4.30 17.12 -1.19
C ILE A 87 -5.78 17.48 -1.22
N ARG A 88 -6.64 16.48 -1.42
CA ARG A 88 -8.09 16.65 -1.34
C ARG A 88 -8.59 16.05 -0.03
N LYS A 89 -9.38 16.82 0.71
CA LYS A 89 -9.89 16.44 2.03
C LYS A 89 -11.36 16.80 2.19
N ALA A 90 -12.14 15.89 2.75
CA ALA A 90 -13.56 16.07 3.05
C ALA A 90 -13.98 15.13 4.19
N SER A 91 -15.15 15.37 4.78
CA SER A 91 -15.77 14.37 5.67
C SER A 91 -16.15 13.11 4.90
N ASP A 92 -16.54 13.23 3.64
CA ASP A 92 -16.72 12.12 2.72
C ASP A 92 -16.37 12.60 1.31
N LEU A 93 -15.22 12.14 0.82
CA LEU A 93 -14.66 12.61 -0.44
C LEU A 93 -15.50 12.17 -1.64
N PHE A 94 -16.01 10.94 -1.65
CA PHE A 94 -16.86 10.44 -2.72
C PHE A 94 -18.21 11.13 -2.73
N SER A 95 -18.84 11.32 -1.57
CA SER A 95 -20.07 12.11 -1.48
C SER A 95 -19.87 13.55 -1.95
N ALA A 96 -18.75 14.18 -1.57
CA ALA A 96 -18.43 15.54 -1.99
C ALA A 96 -18.16 15.66 -3.50
N LEU A 97 -17.55 14.63 -4.10
CA LEU A 97 -17.32 14.52 -5.54
C LEU A 97 -18.63 14.32 -6.30
N GLY A 98 -19.46 13.37 -5.84
CA GLY A 98 -20.76 13.07 -6.44
C GLY A 98 -21.71 14.28 -6.49
N ARG A 99 -21.77 15.08 -5.41
CA ARG A 99 -22.61 16.30 -5.38
C ARG A 99 -22.25 17.35 -6.43
N ARG A 100 -21.01 17.36 -6.92
CA ARG A 100 -20.54 18.28 -7.96
C ARG A 100 -20.38 17.62 -9.33
N GLY A 101 -20.84 16.38 -9.48
CA GLY A 101 -20.69 15.60 -10.72
C GLY A 101 -19.24 15.34 -11.11
N ALA A 102 -18.33 15.34 -10.14
CA ALA A 102 -16.91 15.08 -10.37
C ALA A 102 -16.55 13.64 -9.98
N ALA A 103 -15.49 13.12 -10.57
CA ALA A 103 -14.86 11.86 -10.19
C ALA A 103 -13.44 12.12 -9.66
N LEU A 104 -12.81 11.08 -9.11
CA LEU A 104 -11.36 11.12 -8.93
C LEU A 104 -10.72 11.23 -10.31
N GLY A 105 -10.10 12.38 -10.58
CA GLY A 105 -9.55 12.68 -11.90
C GLY A 105 -8.42 11.71 -12.26
N PRO A 106 -8.30 11.32 -13.55
CA PRO A 106 -7.15 10.56 -14.03
C PRO A 106 -5.89 11.43 -13.95
N GLY A 107 -4.75 10.79 -13.68
CA GLY A 107 -3.45 11.46 -13.60
C GLY A 107 -2.95 11.67 -12.16
N GLY A 108 -1.69 12.08 -12.06
CA GLY A 108 -0.96 12.15 -10.80
C GLY A 108 -0.78 10.77 -10.15
N ARG A 109 0.37 10.54 -9.52
CA ARG A 109 0.59 9.30 -8.76
C ARG A 109 -0.12 9.40 -7.42
N LEU A 110 -0.98 8.44 -7.09
CA LEU A 110 -1.58 8.35 -5.76
C LEU A 110 -0.50 8.00 -4.72
N VAL A 111 -0.30 8.87 -3.72
CA VAL A 111 0.79 8.70 -2.73
C VAL A 111 0.29 8.45 -1.32
N ALA A 112 -0.96 8.81 -1.02
CA ALA A 112 -1.59 8.49 0.26
C ALA A 112 -3.11 8.56 0.18
N ALA A 113 -3.79 7.74 0.97
CA ALA A 113 -5.23 7.84 1.21
C ALA A 113 -5.54 7.60 2.69
N ALA A 114 -6.42 8.42 3.26
CA ALA A 114 -6.92 8.25 4.62
C ALA A 114 -8.39 7.88 4.62
N PHE A 115 -8.73 6.91 5.45
CA PHE A 115 -10.07 6.35 5.60
C PHE A 115 -10.57 6.55 7.03
N LYS A 116 -11.89 6.66 7.17
CA LYS A 116 -12.60 6.55 8.43
C LYS A 116 -13.48 5.31 8.40
N LEU A 117 -13.30 4.44 9.37
CA LEU A 117 -14.01 3.17 9.49
C LEU A 117 -14.91 3.22 10.73
N LYS A 118 -16.16 2.82 10.55
CA LYS A 118 -17.16 2.65 11.59
C LYS A 118 -17.24 1.17 11.93
N PHE A 119 -16.95 0.83 13.18
CA PHE A 119 -17.00 -0.54 13.68
C PHE A 119 -18.33 -0.83 14.38
N ALA A 120 -18.81 -2.07 14.24
CA ALA A 120 -20.03 -2.53 14.86
C ALA A 120 -19.97 -2.41 16.39
N GLY A 121 -20.99 -1.80 16.98
CA GLY A 121 -21.06 -1.63 18.45
C GLY A 121 -20.15 -0.55 19.03
N PHE A 122 -19.38 0.18 18.21
CA PHE A 122 -18.50 1.26 18.68
C PHE A 122 -18.95 2.63 18.15
N PRO A 123 -19.19 3.64 19.01
CA PRO A 123 -19.65 4.95 18.55
C PRO A 123 -18.57 5.71 17.77
N LYS A 124 -17.29 5.56 18.14
CA LYS A 124 -16.17 6.29 17.55
C LYS A 124 -15.62 5.57 16.32
N GLU A 125 -15.48 6.33 15.23
CA GLU A 125 -14.79 5.87 14.03
C GLU A 125 -13.28 5.85 14.22
N ARG A 126 -12.61 4.92 13.53
CA ARG A 126 -11.16 4.77 13.53
C ARG A 126 -10.57 5.22 12.20
N SER A 127 -9.36 5.74 12.25
CA SER A 127 -8.62 6.14 11.05
C SER A 127 -7.62 5.08 10.59
N VAL A 128 -7.54 4.93 9.27
CA VAL A 128 -6.54 4.12 8.59
C VAL A 128 -5.90 4.97 7.50
N LEU A 129 -4.58 4.97 7.42
CA LEU A 129 -3.83 5.75 6.43
C LEU A 129 -2.90 4.83 5.67
N ILE A 130 -3.16 4.69 4.37
CA ILE A 130 -2.34 3.92 3.45
C ILE A 130 -1.38 4.88 2.75
N ARG A 131 -0.11 4.53 2.73
CA ARG A 131 0.96 5.15 1.98
C ARG A 131 1.71 4.07 1.20
N PRO A 132 1.34 3.85 -0.07
CA PRO A 132 2.11 2.99 -0.95
C PRO A 132 3.58 3.45 -0.99
N PRO A 133 4.52 2.50 -1.11
CA PRO A 133 4.28 1.09 -1.43
C PRO A 133 4.04 0.18 -0.21
N ALA A 134 4.48 0.54 0.99
CA ALA A 134 4.61 -0.44 2.09
C ALA A 134 3.89 -0.08 3.39
N ASN A 135 3.45 1.17 3.56
CA ASN A 135 3.05 1.64 4.90
C ASN A 135 1.53 1.76 5.03
N ALA A 136 0.95 1.08 6.01
CA ALA A 136 -0.36 1.38 6.55
C ALA A 136 -0.22 1.81 8.01
N ARG A 137 -1.00 2.82 8.43
CA ARG A 137 -1.06 3.27 9.82
C ARG A 137 -2.49 3.16 10.31
N TYR A 138 -2.66 2.38 11.38
CA TYR A 138 -3.94 2.15 12.04
C TYR A 138 -4.01 3.01 13.32
N GLU A 139 -5.20 3.51 13.66
CA GLU A 139 -5.42 4.24 14.92
C GLU A 139 -5.29 3.33 16.15
N ARG A 140 -5.71 2.06 16.01
CA ARG A 140 -5.59 1.00 17.01
C ARG A 140 -5.06 -0.27 16.35
N ASN A 141 -4.05 -0.88 16.97
CA ASN A 141 -3.46 -2.12 16.47
C ASN A 141 -4.39 -3.32 16.62
N GLU A 142 -5.32 -3.29 17.59
CA GLU A 142 -6.33 -4.36 17.79
C GLU A 142 -7.27 -4.51 16.58
N ASP A 143 -7.50 -3.43 15.83
CA ASP A 143 -8.39 -3.42 14.67
C ASP A 143 -7.68 -3.89 13.38
N SER A 144 -6.36 -4.14 13.43
CA SER A 144 -5.53 -4.44 12.25
C SER A 144 -6.03 -5.63 11.44
N GLU A 145 -6.40 -6.73 12.09
CA GLU A 145 -6.82 -7.97 11.42
C GLU A 145 -8.08 -7.74 10.55
N ILE A 146 -9.09 -7.03 11.08
CA ILE A 146 -10.33 -6.71 10.35
C ILE A 146 -10.04 -5.72 9.21
N VAL A 147 -9.18 -4.73 9.45
CA VAL A 147 -8.81 -3.75 8.43
C VAL A 147 -8.02 -4.40 7.31
N GLU A 148 -7.09 -5.31 7.61
CA GLU A 148 -6.29 -6.01 6.61
C GLU A 148 -7.14 -6.94 5.74
N LEU A 149 -8.13 -7.62 6.34
CA LEU A 149 -9.11 -8.38 5.59
C LEU A 149 -9.87 -7.50 4.58
N TRP A 150 -10.25 -6.28 4.99
CA TRP A 150 -10.86 -5.32 4.09
C TRP A 150 -9.93 -4.86 2.97
N LEU A 151 -8.69 -4.50 3.31
CA LEU A 151 -7.70 -4.08 2.32
C LEU A 151 -7.45 -5.17 1.28
N GLN A 152 -7.38 -6.43 1.71
CA GLN A 152 -7.22 -7.58 0.84
C GLN A 152 -8.44 -7.77 -0.07
N ARG A 153 -9.67 -7.83 0.49
CA ARG A 153 -10.89 -8.05 -0.31
C ARG A 153 -11.22 -6.93 -1.28
N ARG A 154 -10.74 -5.71 -1.03
CA ARG A 154 -10.92 -4.56 -1.93
C ARG A 154 -9.76 -4.32 -2.89
N GLY A 155 -8.70 -5.13 -2.80
CA GLY A 155 -7.54 -5.07 -3.69
C GLY A 155 -6.60 -3.91 -3.39
N PHE A 156 -6.65 -3.36 -2.17
CA PHE A 156 -5.64 -2.40 -1.69
C PHE A 156 -4.34 -3.09 -1.30
N THR A 157 -4.38 -4.38 -0.97
CA THR A 157 -3.19 -5.21 -0.75
C THR A 157 -2.79 -5.89 -2.05
N LEU A 158 -1.53 -5.74 -2.45
CA LEU A 158 -0.95 -6.42 -3.60
C LEU A 158 -0.52 -7.84 -3.20
N PRO A 159 -0.65 -8.83 -4.10
CA PRO A 159 -0.05 -10.13 -3.88
C PRO A 159 1.48 -9.99 -3.77
N PRO A 160 2.16 -10.84 -2.99
CA PRO A 160 3.61 -10.81 -2.88
C PRO A 160 4.22 -10.93 -4.28
N ALA A 161 5.13 -10.01 -4.60
CA ALA A 161 5.81 -10.00 -5.89
C ALA A 161 6.60 -11.31 -6.04
N VAL A 162 6.15 -12.19 -6.93
CA VAL A 162 6.93 -13.36 -7.35
C VAL A 162 8.14 -12.83 -8.09
N SER A 163 9.35 -13.02 -7.53
CA SER A 163 10.59 -12.71 -8.23
C SER A 163 10.71 -13.62 -9.44
N VAL A 164 10.33 -13.12 -10.62
CA VAL A 164 10.71 -13.75 -11.89
C VAL A 164 12.21 -13.55 -12.02
N THR A 165 12.98 -14.61 -11.81
CA THR A 165 14.40 -14.67 -12.18
C THR A 165 14.46 -14.67 -13.71
N ASN A 166 14.70 -13.50 -14.31
CA ASN A 166 15.14 -13.43 -15.70
C ASN A 166 16.62 -13.80 -15.72
N ASP A 167 16.90 -15.09 -15.88
CA ASP A 167 18.20 -15.57 -16.36
C ASP A 167 18.23 -15.35 -17.88
N GLU A 168 18.49 -14.12 -18.32
CA GLU A 168 18.99 -13.90 -19.69
C GLU A 168 20.51 -14.03 -19.67
N GLU A 169 20.94 -15.23 -20.06
CA GLU A 169 22.31 -15.62 -20.37
C GLU A 169 22.88 -14.70 -21.47
N ALA A 170 23.85 -13.86 -21.12
CA ALA A 170 24.61 -13.07 -22.08
C ALA A 170 25.61 -13.96 -22.84
N PRO A 171 25.74 -13.84 -24.17
CA PRO A 171 26.66 -14.69 -24.93
C PRO A 171 28.12 -14.30 -24.66
N SER A 172 28.92 -15.29 -24.29
CA SER A 172 30.38 -15.18 -24.19
C SER A 172 30.99 -15.02 -25.58
N ALA A 173 31.54 -13.84 -25.88
CA ALA A 173 32.41 -13.64 -27.04
C ALA A 173 33.86 -13.93 -26.64
N VAL A 174 34.41 -15.04 -27.12
CA VAL A 174 35.83 -15.37 -27.02
C VAL A 174 36.58 -14.67 -28.16
N LEU A 175 37.51 -13.78 -27.79
CA LEU A 175 38.53 -13.25 -28.70
C LEU A 175 39.63 -14.31 -28.89
N GLU A 176 39.78 -14.82 -30.12
CA GLU A 176 41.06 -15.41 -30.55
C GLU A 176 41.73 -14.46 -31.55
N VAL A 177 42.94 -14.04 -31.19
CA VAL A 177 43.87 -13.26 -32.01
C VAL A 177 44.74 -14.24 -32.78
N ALA A 178 44.84 -14.05 -34.10
CA ALA A 178 45.82 -14.71 -34.96
C ALA A 178 46.94 -13.73 -35.34
#